data_AF-A0A0A8K1M0-F1
#
_entry.id   AF-A0A0A8K1M0-F1
#
_cell.length_a   1.000
_cell.length_b   1.000
_cell.length_c   1.000
_cell.angle_alpha   90.00
_cell.angle_beta   90.00
_cell.angle_gamma   90.00
#
_symmetry.space_group_name_H-M   'P 1'
#
loop_
_entity.id
_entity.type
_entity.pdbx_description
1 polymer ?
#
loop_
_entity_poly.entity_id
_entity_poly.type
_entity_poly.pdbx_seq_one_letter_code
_entity_poly.pdbx_strand_id
1 'polypeptide(L)'
;MRSMIFKAGFGLICLLAAPATVSAASGTYMCAVTDVYECMEVAGCKRVSLDFANLAPVLKFDFDKKVMTSDDIGSEPREIDMTNMEEMGDVILFHGIGQNTDSPRSFSAAISKKTGKIRAGITTADATLSLSGDCVDSF
;
A
#
# COMPACT_ATOMS: atom_id res chain seq x y z
N MET A 1 52.89 43.51 -3.81
CA MET A 1 52.73 42.92 -5.17
C MET A 1 53.62 41.68 -5.21
N ARG A 2 53.20 40.45 -5.46
CA ARG A 2 52.06 39.85 -6.16
C ARG A 2 51.59 38.61 -5.39
N SER A 3 50.28 38.49 -5.19
CA SER A 3 49.62 37.27 -4.72
C SER A 3 49.46 36.32 -5.90
N MET A 4 49.87 35.04 -5.77
CA MET A 4 49.60 34.00 -6.77
C MET A 4 48.51 33.07 -6.24
N ILE A 5 47.31 33.23 -6.78
CA ILE A 5 46.13 32.41 -6.52
C ILE A 5 46.22 31.19 -7.44
N PHE A 6 46.44 29.99 -6.89
CA PHE A 6 46.35 28.74 -7.65
C PHE A 6 44.94 28.14 -7.47
N LYS A 7 44.08 28.33 -8.49
CA LYS A 7 42.79 27.63 -8.62
C LYS A 7 43.06 26.20 -9.04
N ALA A 8 42.75 25.23 -8.18
CA ALA A 8 42.59 23.83 -8.58
C ALA A 8 41.14 23.42 -8.34
N GLY A 9 40.36 23.37 -9.42
CA GLY A 9 39.00 22.84 -9.42
C GLY A 9 39.04 21.32 -9.26
N PHE A 10 38.42 20.82 -8.21
CA PHE A 10 38.18 19.39 -8.06
C PHE A 10 36.82 19.08 -8.68
N GLY A 11 36.85 18.29 -9.75
CA GLY A 11 35.70 17.90 -10.54
C GLY A 11 34.69 17.09 -9.72
N LEU A 12 33.43 17.46 -9.87
CA LEU A 12 32.28 16.73 -9.38
C LEU A 12 32.13 15.45 -10.19
N ILE A 13 32.60 14.33 -9.64
CA ILE A 13 32.32 12.99 -10.18
C ILE A 13 30.85 12.71 -9.89
N CYS A 14 29.98 12.93 -10.88
CA CYS A 14 28.64 12.37 -10.85
C CYS A 14 28.78 10.84 -10.91
N LEU A 15 28.74 10.19 -9.75
CA LEU A 15 28.44 8.76 -9.68
C LEU A 15 27.09 8.56 -10.39
N LEU A 16 27.14 7.93 -11.55
CA LEU A 16 26.01 7.27 -12.17
C LEU A 16 25.46 6.28 -11.14
N ALA A 17 24.47 6.70 -10.37
CA ALA A 17 23.63 5.80 -9.61
C ALA A 17 22.89 4.95 -10.66
N ALA A 18 23.44 3.78 -10.96
CA ALA A 18 22.65 2.73 -11.55
C ALA A 18 21.41 2.57 -10.65
N PRO A 19 20.18 2.51 -11.20
CA PRO A 19 19.03 2.18 -10.39
C PRO A 19 19.36 0.84 -9.74
N ALA A 20 19.49 0.84 -8.41
CA ALA A 20 19.54 -0.40 -7.67
C ALA A 20 18.22 -1.10 -8.00
N THR A 21 18.31 -2.16 -8.81
CA THR A 21 17.22 -3.11 -8.93
C THR A 21 17.10 -3.75 -7.55
N VAL A 22 16.23 -3.15 -6.74
CA VAL A 22 15.66 -3.77 -5.54
C VAL A 22 15.05 -5.08 -6.04
N SER A 23 15.82 -6.14 -5.94
CA SER A 23 15.34 -7.49 -6.15
C SER A 23 14.38 -7.76 -5.00
N ALA A 24 13.10 -7.90 -5.34
CA ALA A 24 12.03 -8.24 -4.43
C ALA A 24 12.47 -9.38 -3.49
N ALA A 25 12.58 -9.07 -2.21
CA ALA A 25 12.44 -10.11 -1.21
C ALA A 25 10.96 -10.49 -1.22
N SER A 26 10.67 -11.72 -1.62
CA SER A 26 9.32 -12.27 -1.63
C SER A 26 8.69 -12.17 -0.24
N GLY A 27 7.40 -11.85 -0.20
CA GLY A 27 6.52 -12.21 0.91
C GLY A 27 5.86 -11.05 1.64
N THR A 28 6.45 -9.84 1.70
CA THR A 28 5.83 -8.74 2.47
C THR A 28 5.73 -7.42 1.70
N TYR A 29 4.56 -6.81 1.74
CA TYR A 29 4.27 -5.51 1.11
C TYR A 29 3.74 -4.52 2.14
N MET A 30 4.18 -3.28 2.06
CA MET A 30 3.58 -2.15 2.78
C MET A 30 2.88 -1.24 1.79
N CYS A 31 1.58 -1.03 1.99
CA CYS A 31 0.78 -0.18 1.11
C CYS A 31 0.20 1.01 1.86
N ALA A 32 0.46 2.20 1.35
CA ALA A 32 -0.18 3.43 1.78
C ALA A 32 -1.49 3.64 1.01
N VAL A 33 -2.60 3.81 1.72
CA VAL A 33 -3.90 4.12 1.11
C VAL A 33 -3.94 5.61 0.79
N THR A 34 -4.09 5.94 -0.49
CA THR A 34 -4.01 7.31 -1.01
C THR A 34 -5.38 7.93 -1.30
N ASP A 35 -6.32 7.13 -1.80
CA ASP A 35 -7.68 7.57 -2.04
C ASP A 35 -8.68 6.52 -1.56
N VAL A 36 -9.76 7.00 -0.99
CA VAL A 36 -10.93 6.20 -0.61
C VAL A 36 -12.17 6.88 -1.18
N TYR A 37 -13.02 6.09 -1.81
CA TYR A 37 -14.29 6.54 -2.34
C TYR A 37 -15.41 5.70 -1.74
N GLU A 38 -16.43 6.36 -1.19
CA GLU A 38 -17.70 5.72 -0.85
C GLU A 38 -18.59 5.74 -2.09
N CYS A 39 -19.04 4.56 -2.50
CA CYS A 39 -19.88 4.36 -3.66
C CYS A 39 -21.29 3.99 -3.23
N MET A 40 -22.26 4.74 -3.75
CA MET A 40 -23.69 4.52 -3.52
C MET A 40 -24.38 4.19 -4.85
N GLU A 41 -25.39 3.33 -4.78
CA GLU A 41 -26.21 3.00 -5.94
C GLU A 41 -26.77 4.27 -6.59
N VAL A 42 -26.72 4.32 -7.92
CA VAL A 42 -27.20 5.43 -8.77
C VAL A 42 -26.43 6.75 -8.60
N ALA A 43 -26.03 7.14 -7.39
CA ALA A 43 -25.34 8.39 -7.10
C ALA A 43 -23.84 8.35 -7.44
N GLY A 44 -23.26 7.16 -7.64
CA GLY A 44 -21.85 6.99 -7.98
C GLY A 44 -20.95 7.09 -6.74
N CYS A 45 -19.68 7.43 -6.96
CA CYS A 45 -18.65 7.43 -5.92
C CYS A 45 -18.22 8.83 -5.54
N LYS A 46 -18.11 9.10 -4.23
CA LYS A 46 -17.57 10.36 -3.70
C LYS A 46 -16.31 10.07 -2.88
N ARG A 47 -15.32 10.95 -2.97
CA ARG A 47 -14.10 10.82 -2.15
C ARG A 47 -14.44 11.04 -0.68
N VAL A 48 -13.93 10.19 0.20
CA VAL A 48 -14.08 10.27 1.65
C VAL A 48 -12.70 10.22 2.33
N SER A 49 -12.64 10.60 3.60
CA SER A 49 -11.41 10.47 4.39
C SER A 49 -11.21 9.03 4.88
N LEU A 50 -9.97 8.70 5.25
CA LEU A 50 -9.65 7.44 5.92
C LEU A 50 -10.37 7.31 7.26
N ASP A 51 -10.44 8.40 8.03
CA ASP A 51 -11.17 8.44 9.31
C ASP A 51 -12.66 8.13 9.12
N PHE A 52 -13.29 8.70 8.08
CA PHE A 52 -14.69 8.39 7.75
C PHE A 52 -14.86 6.90 7.41
N ALA A 53 -13.91 6.33 6.67
CA ALA A 53 -13.92 4.92 6.31
C ALA A 53 -13.51 3.98 7.47
N ASN A 54 -12.99 4.53 8.57
CA ASN A 54 -12.36 3.80 9.66
C ASN A 54 -11.29 2.83 9.13
N LEU A 55 -10.32 3.38 8.39
CA LEU A 55 -9.22 2.64 7.77
C LEU A 55 -7.88 3.20 8.18
N ALA A 56 -6.94 2.29 8.45
CA ALA A 56 -5.57 2.67 8.67
C ALA A 56 -4.94 3.27 7.40
N PRO A 57 -4.05 4.27 7.55
CA PRO A 57 -3.37 4.88 6.42
C PRO A 57 -2.37 3.93 5.76
N VAL A 58 -1.86 2.96 6.52
CA VAL A 58 -0.88 1.97 6.05
C VAL A 58 -1.37 0.57 6.39
N LEU A 59 -1.32 -0.30 5.38
CA LEU A 59 -1.58 -1.72 5.49
C LEU A 59 -0.31 -2.49 5.19
N LYS A 60 0.05 -3.43 6.06
CA LYS A 60 1.13 -4.39 5.83
C LYS A 60 0.50 -5.73 5.43
N PHE A 61 1.05 -6.34 4.41
CA PHE A 61 0.63 -7.65 3.90
C PHE A 61 1.80 -8.60 4.04
N ASP A 62 1.66 -9.65 4.84
CA ASP A 62 2.58 -10.77 4.90
C ASP A 62 1.91 -11.94 4.16
N PHE A 63 2.31 -12.13 2.90
CA PHE A 63 1.77 -13.12 2.00
C PHE A 63 2.19 -14.55 2.36
N ASP A 64 3.35 -14.72 2.99
CA ASP A 64 3.81 -16.02 3.49
C ASP A 64 2.98 -16.49 4.68
N LYS A 65 2.70 -15.58 5.62
CA LYS A 65 1.83 -15.85 6.77
C LYS A 65 0.35 -15.76 6.43
N LYS A 66 0.00 -15.18 5.28
CA LYS A 66 -1.38 -14.88 4.85
C LYS A 66 -2.11 -13.96 5.82
N VAL A 67 -1.42 -12.95 6.33
CA VAL A 67 -1.95 -11.98 7.29
C VAL A 67 -1.83 -10.56 6.75
N MET A 68 -2.90 -9.78 6.90
CA MET A 68 -2.87 -8.32 6.77
C MET A 68 -2.78 -7.71 8.16
N THR A 69 -1.88 -6.75 8.36
CA THR A 69 -1.80 -5.95 9.57
C THR A 69 -2.14 -4.50 9.25
N SER A 70 -3.11 -3.92 9.95
CA SER A 70 -3.36 -2.48 9.90
C SER A 70 -2.56 -1.78 11.00
N ASP A 71 -1.73 -0.81 10.63
CA ASP A 71 -0.99 0.02 11.58
C ASP A 71 -1.68 1.39 11.69
N ASP A 72 -2.50 1.54 12.74
CA ASP A 72 -3.09 2.81 13.11
C ASP A 72 -2.23 3.41 14.22
N ILE A 73 -1.59 4.55 13.95
CA ILE A 73 -0.72 5.26 14.89
C ILE A 73 -1.48 5.49 16.21
N GLY A 74 -1.06 4.80 17.27
CA GLY A 74 -1.65 4.92 18.61
C GLY A 74 -2.62 3.81 19.01
N SER A 75 -2.79 2.77 18.20
CA SER A 75 -3.56 1.57 18.54
C SER A 75 -2.74 0.29 18.38
N GLU A 76 -3.15 -0.80 19.04
CA GLU A 76 -2.51 -2.09 18.82
C GLU A 76 -2.76 -2.57 17.39
N PRO A 77 -1.72 -3.06 16.68
CA PRO A 77 -1.88 -3.60 15.34
C PRO A 77 -2.91 -4.73 15.33
N ARG A 78 -3.82 -4.70 14.36
CA ARG A 78 -4.82 -5.75 14.17
C ARG A 78 -4.42 -6.63 13.01
N GLU A 79 -4.36 -7.93 13.26
CA GLU A 79 -4.10 -8.94 12.24
C GLU A 79 -5.41 -9.48 11.68
N ILE A 80 -5.52 -9.54 10.36
CA ILE A 80 -6.68 -10.07 9.65
C ILE A 80 -6.20 -11.18 8.72
N ASP A 81 -6.81 -12.35 8.83
CA ASP A 81 -6.51 -13.47 7.94
C ASP A 81 -6.90 -13.13 6.50
N MET A 82 -5.97 -13.37 5.58
CA MET A 82 -6.21 -13.28 4.15
C MET A 82 -6.58 -14.66 3.61
N THR A 83 -7.78 -14.77 3.08
CA THR A 83 -8.28 -16.00 2.44
C THR A 83 -8.06 -15.96 0.94
N ASN A 84 -7.88 -17.14 0.32
CA ASN A 84 -7.84 -17.32 -1.14
C ASN A 84 -6.93 -16.30 -1.87
N MET A 85 -5.68 -16.27 -1.43
CA MET A 85 -4.63 -15.51 -2.10
C MET A 85 -4.14 -16.29 -3.31
N GLU A 86 -4.08 -15.60 -4.45
CA GLU A 86 -3.60 -16.15 -5.71
C GLU A 86 -2.62 -15.18 -6.36
N GLU A 87 -1.49 -15.71 -6.82
CA GLU A 87 -0.54 -14.97 -7.63
C GLU A 87 -0.75 -15.32 -9.10
N MET A 88 -1.09 -14.32 -9.91
CA MET A 88 -1.36 -14.45 -11.34
C MET A 88 -0.40 -13.55 -12.12
N GLY A 89 0.78 -14.08 -12.44
CA GLY A 89 1.81 -13.32 -13.16
C GLY A 89 2.29 -12.14 -12.32
N ASP A 90 2.05 -10.91 -12.80
CA ASP A 90 2.45 -9.67 -12.12
C ASP A 90 1.40 -9.11 -11.15
N VAL A 91 0.39 -9.90 -10.81
CA VAL A 91 -0.72 -9.47 -9.93
C VAL A 91 -0.89 -10.45 -8.79
N ILE A 92 -1.00 -9.93 -7.57
CA ILE A 92 -1.41 -10.68 -6.38
C ILE A 92 -2.86 -10.33 -6.10
N LEU A 93 -3.73 -11.34 -6.01
CA LEU A 93 -5.15 -11.21 -5.71
C LEU A 93 -5.42 -11.83 -4.34
N PHE A 94 -6.23 -11.20 -3.51
CA PHE A 94 -6.63 -11.76 -2.22
C PHE A 94 -7.95 -11.15 -1.73
N HIS A 95 -8.62 -11.85 -0.83
CA HIS A 95 -9.83 -11.35 -0.16
C HIS A 95 -9.93 -11.86 1.27
N GLY A 96 -10.81 -11.27 2.05
CA GLY A 96 -11.04 -11.71 3.42
C GLY A 96 -12.20 -11.02 4.09
N ILE A 97 -12.41 -11.36 5.36
CA ILE A 97 -13.47 -10.82 6.19
C ILE A 97 -12.82 -10.08 7.36
N GLY A 98 -13.22 -8.83 7.56
CA GLY A 98 -12.78 -8.04 8.71
C GLY A 98 -13.30 -8.60 10.02
N GLN A 99 -12.54 -8.44 11.10
CA GLN A 99 -12.86 -9.04 12.40
C GLN A 99 -13.95 -8.32 13.20
N ASN A 100 -14.43 -7.16 12.76
CA ASN A 100 -15.49 -6.44 13.48
C ASN A 100 -16.84 -7.14 13.28
N THR A 101 -17.34 -7.79 14.32
CA THR A 101 -18.62 -8.52 14.30
C THR A 101 -19.85 -7.61 14.33
N ASP A 102 -19.72 -6.39 14.85
CA ASP A 102 -20.81 -5.41 14.90
C ASP A 102 -21.00 -4.71 13.55
N SER A 103 -19.95 -4.67 12.74
CA SER A 103 -19.97 -4.17 11.37
C SER A 103 -19.21 -5.14 10.47
N PRO A 104 -19.82 -6.28 10.09
CA PRO A 104 -19.18 -7.25 9.21
C PRO A 104 -18.79 -6.60 7.89
N ARG A 105 -17.55 -6.79 7.46
CA ARG A 105 -17.03 -6.24 6.21
C ARG A 105 -16.28 -7.32 5.46
N SER A 106 -16.54 -7.46 4.17
CA SER A 106 -15.65 -8.20 3.27
C SER A 106 -14.71 -7.22 2.59
N PHE A 107 -13.48 -7.65 2.34
CA PHE A 107 -12.55 -6.91 1.49
C PHE A 107 -12.01 -7.80 0.39
N SER A 108 -11.66 -7.19 -0.73
CA SER A 108 -10.88 -7.81 -1.80
C SER A 108 -9.86 -6.82 -2.32
N ALA A 109 -8.72 -7.30 -2.79
CA ALA A 109 -7.67 -6.44 -3.30
C ALA A 109 -6.82 -7.13 -4.37
N ALA A 110 -6.18 -6.27 -5.17
CA ALA A 110 -5.19 -6.61 -6.16
C ALA A 110 -3.97 -5.71 -5.98
N ILE A 111 -2.78 -6.31 -5.91
CA ILE A 111 -1.50 -5.60 -5.96
C ILE A 111 -0.82 -5.90 -7.29
N SER A 112 -0.49 -4.87 -8.05
CA SER A 112 0.36 -5.01 -9.23
C SER A 112 1.83 -4.91 -8.84
N LYS A 113 2.58 -6.01 -9.01
CA LYS A 113 4.04 -6.06 -8.79
C LYS A 113 4.80 -5.16 -9.77
N LYS A 114 4.24 -4.94 -10.96
CA LYS A 114 4.84 -4.09 -12.00
C LYS A 114 4.78 -2.60 -11.67
N THR A 115 3.67 -2.14 -11.09
CA THR A 115 3.44 -0.71 -10.85
C THR A 115 3.53 -0.31 -9.39
N GLY A 116 3.60 -1.28 -8.47
CA GLY A 116 3.51 -1.03 -7.02
C GLY A 116 2.19 -0.40 -6.63
N LYS A 117 1.08 -0.71 -7.33
CA LYS A 117 -0.24 -0.13 -7.03
C LYS A 117 -1.14 -1.17 -6.39
N ILE A 118 -1.86 -0.77 -5.35
CA ILE A 118 -3.00 -1.52 -4.82
C ILE A 118 -4.31 -0.91 -5.31
N ARG A 119 -5.25 -1.81 -5.61
CA ARG A 119 -6.67 -1.53 -5.78
C ARG A 119 -7.40 -2.46 -4.84
N ALA A 120 -8.25 -1.91 -3.98
CA ALA A 120 -9.02 -2.71 -3.04
C ALA A 120 -10.46 -2.22 -2.98
N GLY A 121 -11.34 -3.10 -2.54
CA GLY A 121 -12.74 -2.82 -2.26
C GLY A 121 -13.10 -3.35 -0.90
N ILE A 122 -13.94 -2.61 -0.18
CA ILE A 122 -14.58 -3.07 1.06
C ILE A 122 -16.09 -2.98 0.85
N THR A 123 -16.81 -4.00 1.27
CA THR A 123 -18.26 -4.05 1.19
C THR A 123 -18.82 -4.41 2.55
N THR A 124 -19.83 -3.66 2.98
CA THR A 124 -20.68 -3.95 4.13
C THR A 124 -22.13 -4.10 3.67
N ALA A 125 -23.06 -4.32 4.59
CA ALA A 125 -24.48 -4.32 4.26
C ALA A 125 -24.99 -2.96 3.73
N ASP A 126 -24.34 -1.86 4.14
CA ASP A 126 -24.85 -0.50 3.93
C ASP A 126 -23.95 0.38 3.05
N ALA A 127 -22.72 -0.05 2.78
CA ALA A 127 -21.74 0.76 2.06
C ALA A 127 -20.78 -0.09 1.22
N THR A 128 -20.29 0.52 0.13
CA THR A 128 -19.16 0.02 -0.65
C THR A 128 -18.08 1.08 -0.72
N LEU A 129 -16.85 0.70 -0.37
CA LEU A 129 -15.67 1.55 -0.46
C LEU A 129 -14.75 1.03 -1.57
N SER A 130 -14.27 1.94 -2.41
CA SER A 130 -13.18 1.69 -3.37
C SER A 130 -11.92 2.39 -2.88
N LEU A 131 -10.80 1.67 -2.87
CA LEU A 131 -9.53 2.13 -2.35
C LEU A 131 -8.44 2.04 -3.42
N SER A 132 -7.57 3.04 -3.43
CA SER A 132 -6.33 3.04 -4.19
C SER A 132 -5.14 3.43 -3.35
N GLY A 133 -3.99 2.83 -3.63
CA GLY A 133 -2.77 3.11 -2.91
C GLY A 133 -1.52 2.75 -3.68
N ASP A 134 -0.41 3.01 -3.00
CA ASP A 134 0.96 2.73 -3.41
C ASP A 134 1.56 1.72 -2.46
N CYS A 135 2.19 0.69 -3.02
CA CYS A 135 2.84 -0.37 -2.28
C CYS A 135 4.33 -0.39 -2.57
N VAL A 136 5.09 -0.70 -1.54
CA VAL A 136 6.51 -1.02 -1.63
C VAL A 136 6.75 -2.40 -1.04
N ASP A 137 7.67 -3.14 -1.64
CA ASP A 137 8.20 -4.36 -1.04
C ASP A 137 8.91 -3.96 0.26
N SER A 138 8.56 -4.60 1.36
CA SER A 138 9.22 -4.37 2.66
C SER A 138 10.16 -5.52 2.96
N PHE A 139 11.45 -5.20 3.10
CA PHE A 139 12.54 -6.12 3.45
C PHE A 139 12.56 -6.48 4.93
#